data_AF-A0A918A8I5-F1
#
_entry.id   AF-A0A918A8I5-F1
#
_cell.length_a   1.000
_cell.length_b   1.000
_cell.length_c   1.000
_cell.angle_alpha   90.00
_cell.angle_beta   90.00
_cell.angle_gamma   90.00
#
_symmetry.space_group_name_H-M   'P 1'
#
loop_
_entity.id
_entity.type
_entity.pdbx_description
1 polymer ?
#
loop_
_entity_poly.entity_id
_entity_poly.type
_entity_poly.pdbx_seq_one_letter_code
_entity_poly.pdbx_strand_id
1 'polypeptide(L)' 'MAFPQPADPTVKKSVTLRRSLAEEIESRTGPRGFSHFVDQAAEYGLALLKAEEIVTDHERRVGPLSDEVMEEARRAWSGE' A
#
# COMPACT_ATOMS: atom_id res chain seq x y z
N MET A 1 -1.91 22.20 -23.70
CA MET A 1 -1.06 21.05 -24.09
C MET A 1 -0.43 20.51 -22.81
N ALA A 2 -0.70 19.27 -22.44
CA ALA A 2 0.02 18.62 -21.34
C ALA A 2 1.38 18.16 -21.86
N PHE A 3 2.47 18.62 -21.24
CA PHE A 3 3.80 18.12 -21.56
C PHE A 3 3.88 16.67 -21.08
N PRO A 4 4.42 15.72 -21.87
CA PRO A 4 4.63 14.37 -21.40
C PRO A 4 5.58 14.43 -20.21
N GLN A 5 5.09 13.98 -19.05
CA GLN A 5 5.93 13.83 -17.87
C GLN A 5 7.02 12.82 -18.24
N PRO A 6 8.32 13.13 -18.03
CA PRO A 6 9.38 12.16 -18.29
C PRO A 6 9.10 10.90 -17.48
N ALA A 7 9.22 9.73 -18.11
CA ALA A 7 9.01 8.45 -17.45
C ALA A 7 9.93 8.35 -16.22
N ASP A 8 9.38 7.92 -15.09
CA ASP A 8 10.14 7.71 -13.87
C ASP A 8 11.14 6.56 -14.08
N PRO A 9 12.46 6.81 -14.05
CA PRO A 9 13.44 5.80 -14.41
C PRO A 9 13.59 4.75 -13.31
N THR A 10 13.57 3.46 -13.69
CA THR A 10 13.83 2.37 -12.75
C THR A 10 15.27 2.41 -12.23
N VAL A 11 15.42 2.31 -10.90
CA VAL A 11 16.73 2.23 -10.23
C VAL A 11 16.90 0.88 -9.57
N LYS A 12 18.02 0.19 -9.82
CA LYS A 12 18.35 -1.06 -9.13
C LYS A 12 18.77 -0.80 -7.68
N LYS A 13 18.13 -1.51 -6.75
CA LYS A 13 18.53 -1.59 -5.33
C LYS A 13 18.71 -3.05 -4.94
N SER A 14 19.75 -3.35 -4.17
CA SER A 14 20.00 -4.69 -3.64
C SER A 14 19.44 -4.79 -2.22
N VAL A 15 18.62 -5.80 -1.96
CA VAL A 15 18.02 -6.07 -0.65
C VAL A 15 18.19 -7.55 -0.30
N THR A 16 18.26 -7.86 0.99
CA THR A 16 18.27 -9.24 1.49
C THR A 16 16.86 -9.67 1.84
N LEU A 17 16.41 -10.80 1.32
CA LEU A 17 15.08 -11.37 1.57
C LEU A 17 15.21 -12.78 2.15
N ARG A 18 14.19 -13.21 2.90
CA ARG A 18 14.08 -14.61 3.33
C ARG A 18 13.95 -15.50 2.08
N ARG A 19 14.73 -16.58 2.02
CA ARG A 19 14.69 -17.55 0.91
C ARG A 19 13.28 -18.01 0.57
N SER A 20 12.52 -18.43 1.59
CA SER A 20 11.15 -18.94 1.40
C SER A 20 10.23 -17.90 0.76
N LEU A 21 10.36 -16.62 1.14
CA LEU A 21 9.58 -15.54 0.54
C LEU A 21 9.97 -15.31 -0.92
N ALA A 22 11.27 -15.34 -1.24
CA ALA A 22 11.73 -15.19 -2.61
C ALA A 22 11.20 -16.32 -3.51
N GLU A 23 11.32 -17.57 -3.06
CA GLU A 23 10.82 -18.76 -3.76
C GLU A 23 9.29 -18.70 -3.94
N GLU A 24 8.56 -18.23 -2.94
CA GLU A 24 7.11 -18.07 -3.01
C GLU A 24 6.69 -17.01 -4.05
N ILE A 25 7.36 -15.85 -4.08
CA ILE A 25 7.12 -14.81 -5.09
C ILE A 25 7.44 -15.33 -6.50
N GLU A 26 8.57 -16.01 -6.67
CA GLU A 26 8.96 -16.61 -7.95
C GLU A 26 7.95 -17.65 -8.42
N SER A 27 7.43 -18.48 -7.51
CA SER A 27 6.40 -19.49 -7.84
C SER A 27 5.10 -18.86 -8.38
N ARG A 28 4.73 -17.67 -7.90
CA ARG A 28 3.49 -16.98 -8.30
C ARG A 28 3.66 -16.14 -9.56
N THR A 29 4.83 -15.54 -9.74
CA THR A 29 5.06 -14.50 -10.76
C THR A 29 5.95 -14.97 -11.92
N GLY A 30 6.61 -16.12 -11.75
CA GLY A 30 7.58 -16.66 -12.69
C GLY A 30 8.91 -15.90 -12.73
N PRO A 31 9.86 -16.35 -13.56
CA PRO A 31 11.25 -15.87 -13.55
C PRO A 31 11.45 -14.38 -13.87
N ARG A 32 10.46 -13.73 -14.50
CA ARG A 32 10.52 -12.32 -14.93
C ARG A 32 9.63 -11.40 -14.11
N GLY A 33 8.78 -11.94 -13.24
CA GLY A 33 7.79 -11.17 -12.49
C GLY A 33 8.30 -10.65 -11.14
N PHE A 34 9.45 -11.11 -10.66
CA PHE A 34 9.94 -10.82 -9.32
C PHE A 34 10.10 -9.32 -9.05
N SER A 35 10.83 -8.60 -9.91
CA SER A 35 11.08 -7.17 -9.71
C SER A 35 9.80 -6.36 -9.77
N HIS A 36 8.88 -6.68 -10.68
CA HIS A 36 7.58 -6.00 -10.77
C HIS A 36 6.72 -6.26 -9.53
N PHE A 37 6.73 -7.49 -9.01
CA PHE A 37 6.02 -7.82 -7.77
C PHE A 37 6.54 -7.00 -6.58
N VAL A 38 7.87 -6.92 -6.42
CA VAL A 38 8.49 -6.16 -5.33
C VAL A 38 8.19 -4.66 -5.46
N ASP A 39 8.23 -4.13 -6.68
CA ASP A 39 7.92 -2.73 -6.98
C ASP A 39 6.46 -2.39 -6.59
N GLN A 40 5.50 -3.20 -7.04
CA GLN A 40 4.08 -3.04 -6.72
C GLN A 40 3.80 -3.22 -5.21
N ALA A 41 4.45 -4.19 -4.57
CA ALA A 41 4.32 -4.41 -3.14
C ALA A 41 4.88 -3.23 -2.33
N ALA A 42 5.98 -2.62 -2.79
CA ALA A 42 6.54 -1.43 -2.18
C ALA A 42 5.64 -0.21 -2.36
N GLU A 43 5.09 0.00 -3.56
CA GLU A 43 4.12 1.06 -3.84
C GLU A 43 2.88 0.94 -2.93
N TYR A 44 2.30 -0.27 -2.85
CA TYR A 44 1.15 -0.54 -1.99
C TYR A 44 1.47 -0.32 -0.50
N GLY A 45 2.63 -0.79 -0.04
CA GLY A 45 3.08 -0.58 1.34
C GLY A 45 3.24 0.91 1.68
N LEU A 46 3.81 1.70 0.79
CA LEU A 46 3.94 3.15 0.96
C LEU A 46 2.58 3.86 0.99
N ALA A 47 1.63 3.43 0.15
CA ALA A 47 0.28 3.98 0.15
C ALA A 47 -0.44 3.72 1.49
N LEU A 48 -0.28 2.52 2.06
CA LEU A 48 -0.85 2.19 3.37
C LEU A 48 -0.25 3.03 4.50
N LEU A 49 1.08 3.20 4.53
CA LEU A 49 1.75 4.05 5.52
C LEU A 49 1.24 5.50 5.45
N LYS A 50 1.09 6.04 4.24
CA LYS A 50 0.54 7.39 4.05
C LYS A 50 -0.92 7.50 4.52
N ALA A 51 -1.72 6.47 4.28
CA ALA A 51 -3.09 6.43 4.77
C ALA A 51 -3.14 6.43 6.31
N GLU A 52 -2.29 5.62 6.95
CA GLU A 52 -2.14 5.57 8.41
C GLU A 52 -1.72 6.94 9.00
N GLU A 53 -0.77 7.63 8.36
CA GLU A 53 -0.35 8.98 8.76
C GLU A 53 -1.52 9.98 8.71
N ILE A 54 -2.34 9.93 7.66
CA ILE A 54 -3.50 10.82 7.50
C ILE A 54 -4.54 10.54 8.59
N VAL A 55 -4.86 9.28 8.83
CA VAL A 55 -5.83 8.88 9.87
C VAL A 55 -5.33 9.29 11.25
N THR A 56 -4.07 9.01 11.55
CA THR A 56 -3.45 9.36 12.84
C THR A 56 -3.44 10.88 13.07
N ASP A 57 -3.11 11.68 12.05
CA ASP A 57 -3.17 13.14 12.14
C ASP A 57 -4.61 13.65 12.35
N HIS A 58 -5.59 13.02 11.72
CA HIS A 58 -6.99 13.34 11.94
C HIS A 58 -7.41 13.06 13.38
N GLU A 59 -7.22 11.83 13.86
CA GLU A 59 -7.56 11.41 15.23
C GLU A 59 -6.87 12.27 16.28
N ARG A 60 -5.61 12.66 16.07
CA ARG A 60 -4.90 13.58 16.98
C ARG A 60 -5.59 14.94 17.07
N ARG A 61 -6.18 15.44 15.98
CA ARG A 61 -6.82 16.77 15.93
C ARG A 61 -8.25 16.75 16.45
N VAL A 62 -9.03 15.71 16.15
CA VAL A 62 -10.47 15.65 16.48
C VAL A 62 -10.82 14.73 17.64
N GLY A 63 -9.88 13.91 18.09
CA GLY A 63 -10.14 12.82 19.04
C GLY A 63 -10.67 11.55 18.37
N PRO A 64 -10.78 10.44 19.11
CA PRO A 64 -11.29 9.19 18.58
C PRO A 64 -12.78 9.30 18.20
N LEU A 65 -13.19 8.56 17.16
CA LEU A 65 -14.60 8.41 16.82
C LEU A 65 -15.33 7.65 17.94
N SER A 66 -16.56 8.05 18.25
CA SER A 66 -17.38 7.31 19.21
C SER A 66 -17.85 5.98 18.63
N ASP A 67 -18.13 5.01 19.51
CA ASP A 67 -18.63 3.70 19.10
C ASP A 67 -19.94 3.81 18.31
N GLU A 68 -20.81 4.75 18.65
CA GLU A 68 -22.07 5.00 17.95
C GLU A 68 -21.86 5.41 16.48
N VAL A 69 -20.90 6.32 16.24
CA VAL A 69 -20.53 6.77 14.89
C VAL A 69 -19.89 5.63 14.09
N MET A 70 -19.07 4.81 14.74
CA MET A 70 -18.46 3.64 14.08
C MET A 70 -19.50 2.58 13.71
N GLU A 71 -20.49 2.33 14.55
CA GLU A 71 -21.60 1.40 14.26
C GLU A 71 -22.52 1.91 13.15
N GLU A 72 -22.79 3.21 13.09
CA GLU A 72 -23.49 3.81 11.96
C GLU A 72 -22.71 3.67 10.65
N ALA A 73 -21.40 3.98 10.68
CA ALA A 73 -20.54 3.84 9.51
C ALA A 73 -20.44 2.38 9.01
N ARG A 74 -20.37 1.41 9.93
CA ARG A 74 -20.34 -0.03 9.59
C ARG A 74 -21.61 -0.46 8.85
N ARG A 75 -22.78 -0.08 9.37
CA ARG A 75 -24.08 -0.38 8.73
C ARG A 75 -24.17 0.20 7.33
N ALA A 76 -23.79 1.48 7.18
CA ALA A 76 -23.75 2.14 5.89
C ALA A 76 -22.80 1.46 4.90
N TRP A 77 -21.63 0.99 5.36
CA TRP A 77 -20.64 0.31 4.52
C TRP A 77 -21.09 -1.10 4.09
N SER A 78 -21.78 -1.84 4.97
CA SER A 78 -22.35 -3.15 4.62
C SER A 78 -23.61 -3.06 3.74
N GLY A 79 -24.16 -1.85 3.56
CA GLY A 79 -25.37 -1.61 2.76
C GLY A 79 -26.68 -1.89 3.51
N GLU A 80 -26.67 -1.83 4.84
CA GLU A 80 -27.86 -1.86 5.71
C GLU A 80 -28.34 -0.44 6.04
#